data_AF-A0A1N7H359-F1
#
_entry.id   AF-A0A1N7H359-F1
#
_cell.length_a   1.000
_cell.length_b   1.000
_cell.length_c   1.000
_cell.angle_alpha   90.00
_cell.angle_beta   90.00
_cell.angle_gamma   90.00
#
_symmetry.space_group_name_H-M   'P 1'
#
loop_
_entity.id
_entity.type
_entity.pdbx_description
1 polymer ?
#
loop_
_entity_poly.entity_id
_entity_poly.type
_entity_poly.pdbx_seq_one_letter_code
_entity_poly.pdbx_strand_id
1 'polypeptide(L)'
;MVSTNPASTPEWAEFSRALGMNLRRRRDALGLTQEAVAERAGISLYAYQQYERGAVTKGGAATNPRLATVVVISRVLNAALEELLPPLSLTSMD
;
A
#
# COMPACT_ATOMS: atom_id res chain seq x y z
N MET A 1 12.34 -11.60 -24.89
CA MET A 1 11.27 -10.73 -24.34
C MET A 1 11.68 -10.42 -22.91
N VAL A 2 12.00 -9.17 -22.58
CA VAL A 2 12.40 -8.81 -21.21
C VAL A 2 11.18 -9.00 -20.31
N SER A 3 11.22 -9.94 -19.37
CA SER A 3 10.20 -10.04 -18.32
C SER A 3 10.27 -8.78 -17.46
N THR A 4 9.49 -7.76 -17.81
CA THR A 4 9.33 -6.57 -16.99
C THR A 4 8.60 -6.97 -15.72
N ASN A 5 9.29 -6.86 -14.59
CA ASN A 5 8.68 -6.99 -13.27
C ASN A 5 7.51 -5.97 -13.19
N PRO A 6 6.25 -6.42 -13.01
CA PRO A 6 5.10 -5.51 -12.99
C PRO A 6 5.20 -4.46 -11.87
N ALA A 7 5.92 -4.77 -10.79
CA ALA A 7 6.16 -3.84 -9.68
C ALA A 7 7.18 -2.72 -9.99
N SER A 8 7.74 -2.68 -11.20
CA SER A 8 8.70 -1.65 -11.63
C SER A 8 8.11 -0.69 -12.68
N THR A 9 6.81 -0.79 -12.96
CA THR A 9 6.12 0.02 -13.96
C THR A 9 5.68 1.39 -13.39
N PRO A 10 5.55 2.43 -14.23
CA PRO A 10 4.95 3.70 -13.82
C PRO A 10 3.52 3.54 -13.28
N GLU A 11 2.73 2.65 -13.88
CA GLU A 11 1.36 2.32 -13.48
C GLU A 11 1.34 1.75 -12.06
N TRP A 12 2.26 0.84 -11.73
CA TRP A 12 2.42 0.32 -10.38
C TRP A 12 2.87 1.40 -9.39
N ALA A 13 3.75 2.32 -9.81
CA ALA A 13 4.17 3.42 -8.94
C ALA A 13 3.00 4.34 -8.56
N GLU A 14 2.09 4.61 -9.51
CA GLU A 14 0.87 5.37 -9.24
C GLU A 14 -0.08 4.59 -8.32
N PHE A 15 -0.29 3.30 -8.60
CA PHE A 15 -1.10 2.42 -7.76
C PHE A 15 -0.57 2.35 -6.32
N SER A 16 0.74 2.19 -6.14
CA SER A 16 1.39 2.11 -4.83
C SER A 16 1.25 3.41 -4.03
N ARG A 17 1.36 4.58 -4.68
CA ARG A 17 1.08 5.88 -4.04
C ARG A 17 -0.38 6.00 -3.62
N ALA A 18 -1.31 5.66 -4.51
CA ALA A 18 -2.74 5.74 -4.22
C ALA A 18 -3.14 4.81 -3.06
N LEU A 19 -2.60 3.59 -3.02
CA LEU A 19 -2.74 2.67 -1.88
C LEU A 19 -2.24 3.33 -0.59
N GLY A 20 -1.04 3.91 -0.60
CA GLY A 20 -0.48 4.60 0.55
C GLY A 20 -1.34 5.75 1.08
N MET A 21 -1.97 6.53 0.18
CA MET A 21 -2.92 7.57 0.56
C MET A 21 -4.18 7.00 1.22
N ASN A 22 -4.71 5.89 0.70
CA ASN A 22 -5.89 5.23 1.25
C ASN A 22 -5.60 4.66 2.66
N LEU A 23 -4.44 4.02 2.85
CA LEU A 23 -3.98 3.56 4.16
C LEU A 23 -3.92 4.70 5.17
N ARG A 24 -3.28 5.81 4.78
CA ARG A 24 -3.20 7.02 5.62
C ARG A 24 -4.57 7.56 5.99
N ARG A 25 -5.44 7.76 4.99
CA ARG A 25 -6.80 8.30 5.19
C ARG A 25 -7.59 7.43 6.17
N ARG A 26 -7.54 6.11 6.00
CA ARG A 26 -8.25 5.18 6.88
C ARG A 26 -7.65 5.17 8.29
N ARG A 27 -6.32 5.18 8.40
CA ARG A 27 -5.62 5.27 9.68
C ARG A 27 -6.00 6.55 10.44
N ASP A 28 -5.97 7.70 9.77
CA ASP A 28 -6.30 9.01 10.36
C ASP A 28 -7.77 9.05 10.82
N ALA A 29 -8.70 8.47 10.03
CA ALA A 29 -10.12 8.35 10.42
C ALA A 29 -10.35 7.50 11.68
N LEU A 30 -9.42 6.61 12.01
CA LEU A 30 -9.44 5.80 13.25
C LEU A 30 -8.63 6.43 14.39
N GLY A 31 -8.01 7.59 14.18
CA GLY A 31 -7.15 8.25 15.18
C GLY A 31 -5.89 7.45 15.55
N LEU A 32 -5.41 6.58 14.66
CA LEU A 32 -4.25 5.73 14.92
C LEU A 32 -2.95 6.39 14.46
N THR A 33 -1.86 6.18 15.21
CA THR A 33 -0.51 6.54 14.75
C THR A 33 0.02 5.47 13.79
N GLN A 34 1.04 5.83 13.00
CA GLN A 34 1.72 4.87 12.13
C GLN A 34 2.34 3.71 12.92
N GLU A 35 2.89 4.01 14.11
CA GLU A 35 3.45 3.02 15.02
C GLU A 35 2.40 2.05 15.54
N ALA A 36 1.22 2.54 15.94
CA ALA A 36 0.14 1.69 16.41
C ALA A 36 -0.35 0.71 15.33
N VAL A 37 -0.40 1.13 14.06
CA VAL A 37 -0.76 0.21 12.96
C VAL A 37 0.35 -0.81 12.72
N ALA A 38 1.61 -0.37 12.70
CA ALA A 38 2.75 -1.25 12.47
C ALA A 38 2.86 -2.36 13.54
N GLU A 39 2.72 -1.98 14.82
CA GLU A 39 2.71 -2.90 15.96
C GLU A 39 1.60 -3.93 15.84
N ARG A 40 0.34 -3.48 15.64
CA ARG A 40 -0.82 -4.37 15.51
C ARG A 40 -0.75 -5.28 14.28
N ALA A 41 -0.09 -4.82 13.22
CA ALA A 41 0.10 -5.60 12.00
C ALA A 41 1.34 -6.51 12.04
N GLY A 42 2.15 -6.45 13.11
CA GLY A 42 3.37 -7.25 13.23
C GLY A 42 4.43 -6.91 12.17
N ILE A 43 4.53 -5.64 11.76
CA ILE A 43 5.53 -5.15 10.80
C ILE A 43 6.37 -4.03 11.41
N SER A 44 7.53 -3.74 10.82
CA SER A 44 8.33 -2.60 11.28
C SER A 44 7.62 -1.28 10.97
N LEU A 45 7.77 -0.30 11.87
CA LEU A 45 7.31 1.07 11.63
C LEU A 45 7.84 1.62 10.31
N TYR A 46 9.12 1.35 10.01
CA TYR A 46 9.74 1.74 8.75
C TYR A 46 8.97 1.19 7.54
N ALA A 47 8.64 -0.12 7.53
CA ALA A 47 7.88 -0.72 6.44
C ALA A 47 6.51 -0.06 6.25
N TYR A 48 5.77 0.18 7.35
CA TYR A 48 4.47 0.86 7.28
C TYR A 48 4.58 2.29 6.74
N GLN A 49 5.62 3.04 7.14
CA GLN A 49 5.92 4.36 6.58
C GLN A 49 6.21 4.31 5.07
N GLN A 50 6.85 3.25 4.59
CA GLN A 50 7.08 3.07 3.14
C GLN A 50 5.75 2.85 2.41
N TYR A 51 4.87 2.04 2.99
CA TYR A 51 3.57 1.76 2.40
C TYR A 51 2.69 3.02 2.34
N GLU A 52 2.62 3.82 3.41
CA GLU A 52 1.88 5.10 3.35
C GLU A 52 2.49 6.13 2.39
N ARG A 53 3.77 5.98 2.06
CA ARG A 53 4.44 6.80 1.02
C ARG A 53 4.22 6.25 -0.38
N GLY A 54 3.95 4.95 -0.51
CA GLY A 54 3.96 4.21 -1.77
C GLY A 54 5.35 3.99 -2.36
N ALA A 55 6.43 4.28 -1.63
CA ALA A 55 7.80 4.20 -2.13
C ALA A 55 8.83 3.89 -1.04
N VAL A 56 9.90 3.17 -1.42
CA VAL A 56 11.00 2.74 -0.54
C VAL A 56 11.86 3.91 -0.05
N THR A 57 11.78 5.08 -0.67
CA THR A 57 12.32 6.36 -0.19
C THR A 57 11.58 7.49 -0.90
N LYS A 58 11.84 8.76 -0.56
CA LYS A 58 11.34 9.89 -1.34
C LYS A 58 11.93 9.84 -2.76
N GLY A 59 11.08 9.64 -3.76
CA GLY A 59 11.50 9.47 -5.17
C GLY A 59 12.10 8.10 -5.51
N GLY A 60 12.09 7.16 -4.55
CA GLY A 60 12.61 5.80 -4.77
C GLY A 60 11.60 4.87 -5.46
N ALA A 61 11.99 3.60 -5.60
CA ALA A 61 11.15 2.56 -6.17
C ALA A 61 9.82 2.41 -5.42
N ALA A 62 8.76 2.09 -6.16
CA ALA A 62 7.44 1.84 -5.62
C ALA A 62 7.47 0.67 -4.63
N THR A 63 6.67 0.75 -3.57
CA THR A 63 6.52 -0.39 -2.65
C THR A 63 5.69 -1.50 -3.27
N ASN A 64 6.00 -2.75 -2.92
CA ASN A 64 5.16 -3.90 -3.20
C ASN A 64 4.99 -4.74 -1.93
N PRO A 65 4.07 -4.35 -1.02
CA PRO A 65 3.77 -5.13 0.17
C PRO A 65 3.28 -6.52 -0.22
N ARG A 66 3.66 -7.55 0.55
CA ARG A 66 3.10 -8.89 0.37
C ARG A 66 1.59 -8.84 0.57
N LEU A 67 0.82 -9.60 -0.21
CA LEU A 67 -0.63 -9.69 -0.07
C LEU A 67 -1.06 -9.99 1.37
N ALA A 68 -0.38 -10.93 2.03
CA ALA A 68 -0.63 -11.24 3.44
C ALA A 68 -0.49 -10.03 4.37
N THR A 69 0.49 -9.14 4.12
CA THR A 69 0.66 -7.89 4.88
C THR A 69 -0.50 -6.94 4.65
N VAL A 70 -0.96 -6.80 3.40
CA VAL A 70 -2.12 -5.94 3.09
C VAL A 70 -3.39 -6.45 3.77
N VAL A 71 -3.63 -7.77 3.77
CA VAL A 71 -4.77 -8.39 4.47
C VAL A 71 -4.72 -8.17 5.97
N VAL A 72 -3.53 -8.23 6.59
CA VAL A 72 -3.39 -7.93 8.03
C VAL A 72 -3.65 -6.45 8.30
N ILE A 73 -3.08 -5.56 7.50
CA ILE A 73 -3.32 -4.11 7.63
C ILE A 73 -4.81 -3.78 7.48
N SER A 74 -5.54 -4.42 6.56
CA SER A 74 -6.97 -4.16 6.38
C SER A 74 -7.80 -4.51 7.63
N ARG A 75 -7.46 -5.62 8.30
CA ARG A 75 -8.06 -5.99 9.59
C ARG A 75 -7.75 -4.97 10.68
N VAL A 76 -6.50 -4.53 10.80
CA VAL A 76 -6.08 -3.50 11.78
C VAL A 76 -6.81 -2.18 11.54
N LEU A 77 -7.01 -1.82 10.27
CA LEU A 77 -7.69 -0.61 9.85
C LEU A 77 -9.22 -0.76 9.76
N ASN A 78 -9.79 -1.88 10.22
CA ASN A 78 -11.22 -2.18 10.19
C ASN A 78 -11.86 -1.83 8.83
N ALA A 79 -11.20 -2.18 7.73
CA ALA A 79 -11.59 -1.80 6.38
C ALA A 79 -11.68 -3.03 5.49
N ALA A 80 -12.62 -3.01 4.55
CA ALA A 80 -12.64 -3.99 3.49
C ALA A 80 -11.41 -3.80 2.59
N LEU A 81 -10.93 -4.85 1.93
CA LEU A 81 -9.69 -4.78 1.16
C LEU A 81 -9.83 -3.80 -0.02
N GLU A 82 -11.00 -3.83 -0.67
CA GLU A 82 -11.41 -2.95 -1.76
C GLU A 82 -11.48 -1.47 -1.39
N GLU A 83 -11.68 -1.13 -0.11
CA GLU A 83 -11.65 0.26 0.36
C GLU A 83 -10.23 0.81 0.43
N LEU A 84 -9.23 -0.07 0.56
CA LEU A 84 -7.82 0.30 0.65
C LEU A 84 -7.15 0.30 -0.72
N LEU A 85 -7.53 -0.63 -1.59
CA LEU A 85 -6.99 -0.71 -2.94
C LEU A 85 -7.47 0.47 -3.80
N PRO A 86 -6.59 1.09 -4.59
CA PRO A 86 -7.02 1.95 -5.69
C PRO A 86 -7.94 1.20 -6.65
N PRO A 87 -8.80 1.90 -7.40
CA PRO A 87 -9.59 1.30 -8.47
C PRO A 87 -8.67 0.50 -9.40
N LEU A 88 -9.02 -0.76 -9.65
CA LEU A 88 -8.35 -1.54 -10.68
C LEU A 88 -8.78 -0.95 -12.02
N SER A 89 -7.90 -0.20 -12.67
CA SER A 89 -8.12 0.19 -14.05
C SER A 89 -8.18 -1.09 -14.89
N LEU A 90 -9.39 -1.52 -15.25
CA LEU A 90 -9.62 -2.52 -16.28
C LEU A 90 -9.34 -1.86 -17.65
N THR A 91 -8.14 -1.30 -17.84
CA THR A 91 -7.71 -0.89 -19.18
C THR A 91 -7.55 -2.18 -19.96
N SER A 92 -8.30 -2.28 -21.04
CA SER A 92 -8.57 -3.49 -21.81
C SER A 92 -7.40 -4.45 -21.89
N MET A 93 -7.59 -5.67 -21.37
CA MET A 93 -6.87 -6.83 -21.90
C MET A 93 -7.47 -7.14 -23.27
N ASP A 94 -7.16 -6.30 -24.26
CA ASP A 94 -7.36 -6.58 -25.68
C ASP A 94 -6.04 -7.11 -26.27
#